data_AF-A0A0R3Q755-F1
#
_entry.id   AF-A0A0R3Q755-F1
#
_cell.length_a   1.000
_cell.length_b   1.000
_cell.length_c   1.000
_cell.angle_alpha   90.00
_cell.angle_beta   90.00
_cell.angle_gamma   90.00
#
_symmetry.space_group_name_H-M   'P 1'
#
loop_
_entity.id
_entity.type
_entity.pdbx_description
1 polymer ?
#
loop_
_entity_poly.entity_id
_entity_poly.type
_entity_poly.pdbx_seq_one_letter_code
_entity_poly.pdbx_strand_id
1 'polypeptide(L)'
;MRERRRLRKVNEAFEVVKQRTCPNPNQRLPKVEILRSAIEYITKLENMLQSQGKMTKIMAANQGIHLPDNDGQDYVSVHNASSNGSAATYYDNKMGTFTEENEDFGSVSTGESSHEASQIQ
;
A
#
# COMPACT_ATOMS: atom_id res chain seq x y z
N MET A 1 -6.87 9.39 -34.50
CA MET A 1 -5.77 10.35 -34.23
C MET A 1 -5.48 10.59 -32.74
N ARG A 2 -6.50 10.74 -31.88
CA ARG A 2 -6.31 10.92 -30.43
C ARG A 2 -5.46 9.82 -29.79
N GLU A 3 -5.78 8.56 -30.08
CA GLU A 3 -5.10 7.42 -29.46
C GLU A 3 -3.62 7.34 -29.81
N ARG A 4 -3.25 7.57 -31.08
CA ARG A 4 -1.85 7.68 -31.50
C ARG A 4 -1.09 8.77 -30.72
N ARG A 5 -1.72 9.92 -30.44
CA ARG A 5 -1.08 10.99 -29.65
C ARG A 5 -0.90 10.59 -28.18
N ARG A 6 -1.87 9.86 -27.62
CA ARG A 6 -1.78 9.33 -26.25
C ARG A 6 -0.63 8.32 -26.12
N LEU A 7 -0.53 7.38 -27.07
CA LEU A 7 0.53 6.37 -27.09
C LEU A 7 1.93 6.99 -27.22
N ARG A 8 2.09 8.07 -27.99
CA ARG A 8 3.35 8.82 -28.07
C ARG A 8 3.78 9.36 -26.70
N LYS A 9 2.87 10.02 -25.98
CA LYS A 9 3.16 10.55 -24.62
C LYS A 9 3.52 9.43 -23.64
N VAL A 10 2.80 8.31 -23.68
CA VAL A 10 3.12 7.15 -22.84
C VAL A 10 4.52 6.63 -23.17
N ASN A 11 4.86 6.48 -24.45
CA ASN A 11 6.19 6.01 -24.84
C ASN A 11 7.30 6.99 -24.44
N GLU A 12 7.09 8.32 -24.58
CA GLU A 12 8.03 9.33 -24.06
C GLU A 12 8.23 9.21 -22.55
N ALA A 13 7.16 8.99 -21.78
CA ALA A 13 7.28 8.76 -20.34
C ALA A 13 8.06 7.48 -20.01
N PHE A 14 7.89 6.40 -20.79
CA PHE A 14 8.69 5.18 -20.64
C PHE A 14 10.18 5.42 -20.89
N GLU A 15 10.54 6.25 -21.87
CA GLU A 15 11.94 6.62 -22.12
C GLU A 15 12.55 7.39 -20.95
N VAL A 16 11.78 8.32 -20.35
CA VAL A 16 12.21 9.06 -19.16
C VAL A 16 12.44 8.13 -17.96
N VAL A 17 11.53 7.17 -17.74
CA VAL A 17 11.70 6.17 -16.67
C VAL A 17 12.94 5.32 -16.92
N LYS A 18 13.10 4.79 -18.14
CA LYS A 18 14.26 3.98 -18.53
C LYS A 18 15.57 4.73 -18.28
N GLN A 19 15.64 6.02 -18.62
CA GLN A 19 16.84 6.83 -18.42
C GLN A 19 17.23 6.97 -16.94
N ARG A 20 16.26 6.95 -16.02
CA ARG A 20 16.52 7.13 -14.58
C ARG A 20 16.76 5.82 -13.84
N THR A 21 16.20 4.71 -14.32
CA THR A 21 16.11 3.49 -13.52
C THR A 21 16.85 2.30 -14.13
N CYS A 22 17.11 2.30 -15.44
CA CYS A 22 17.79 1.18 -16.10
C CYS A 22 19.32 1.41 -16.20
N PRO A 23 20.16 0.38 -15.95
CA PRO A 23 21.62 0.52 -16.02
C PRO A 23 22.16 0.92 -17.40
N ASN A 24 21.54 0.44 -18.48
CA ASN A 24 21.90 0.80 -19.85
C ASN A 24 20.66 1.29 -20.63
N PRO A 25 20.38 2.60 -20.63
CA PRO A 25 19.18 3.16 -21.28
C PRO A 25 19.24 3.15 -22.81
N ASN A 26 20.43 2.96 -23.40
CA ASN A 26 20.61 2.88 -24.85
C ASN A 26 20.13 1.52 -25.40
N GLN A 27 20.03 0.49 -24.55
CA GLN A 27 19.47 -0.79 -24.93
C GLN A 27 17.95 -0.70 -25.10
N ARG A 28 17.43 -1.36 -26.13
CA ARG A 28 15.99 -1.54 -26.30
C ARG A 28 15.49 -2.55 -25.27
N LEU A 29 14.58 -2.12 -24.41
CA LEU A 29 14.02 -2.94 -23.33
C LEU A 29 12.50 -3.10 -23.50
N PRO A 30 11.93 -4.26 -23.11
CA PRO A 30 10.48 -4.42 -22.97
C PRO A 30 9.91 -3.41 -21.96
N LYS A 31 8.65 -2.97 -22.15
CA LYS A 31 7.98 -2.06 -21.21
C LYS A 31 7.94 -2.60 -19.80
N VAL A 32 7.66 -3.90 -19.66
CA VAL A 32 7.62 -4.58 -18.36
C VAL A 32 8.98 -4.54 -17.65
N GLU A 33 10.09 -4.51 -18.39
CA GLU A 33 11.44 -4.57 -17.82
C GLU A 33 11.87 -3.19 -17.30
N ILE A 34 11.43 -2.14 -18.00
CA ILE A 34 11.52 -0.77 -17.52
C ILE A 34 10.72 -0.60 -16.23
N LEU A 35 9.52 -1.19 -16.14
CA LEU A 35 8.69 -1.14 -14.92
C LEU A 35 9.34 -1.90 -13.76
N ARG A 36 9.89 -3.09 -13.99
CA ARG A 36 10.63 -3.86 -12.97
C ARG A 36 11.82 -3.05 -12.43
N SER A 37 12.62 -2.47 -13.34
CA SER A 37 13.76 -1.61 -12.97
C SER A 37 13.31 -0.38 -12.17
N ALA A 38 12.16 0.20 -12.51
CA ALA A 38 11.62 1.36 -11.79
C ALA A 38 11.20 1.00 -10.35
N ILE A 39 10.55 -0.15 -10.17
CA ILE A 39 10.16 -0.64 -8.84
C ILE A 39 11.42 -0.86 -7.99
N GLU A 40 12.42 -1.56 -8.52
CA GLU A 40 13.68 -1.83 -7.81
C GLU A 40 14.40 -0.53 -7.42
N TYR A 41 14.46 0.44 -8.33
CA TYR A 41 15.10 1.73 -8.07
C TYR A 41 14.39 2.53 -6.98
N ILE A 42 13.05 2.55 -7.00
CA ILE A 42 12.24 3.16 -5.94
C ILE A 42 12.58 2.47 -4.63
N THR A 43 12.41 1.14 -4.52
CA THR A 43 12.69 0.39 -3.28
C THR A 43 14.10 0.62 -2.73
N LYS A 44 15.10 0.74 -3.60
CA LYS A 44 16.47 1.10 -3.18
C LYS A 44 16.54 2.48 -2.53
N LEU A 45 15.94 3.50 -3.16
CA LEU A 45 15.89 4.86 -2.61
C LEU A 45 15.10 4.91 -1.30
N GLU A 46 14.01 4.16 -1.21
CA GLU A 46 13.19 4.02 0.00
C GLU A 46 14.00 3.46 1.16
N ASN A 47 14.77 2.39 0.95
CA ASN A 47 15.64 1.81 1.96
C ASN A 47 16.75 2.78 2.40
N MET A 48 17.35 3.52 1.46
CA MET A 48 18.35 4.54 1.77
C MET A 48 17.80 5.71 2.58
N LEU A 49 16.51 6.02 2.42
CA LEU A 49 15.84 7.07 3.18
C LEU A 49 15.48 6.58 4.59
N GLN A 50 14.97 5.35 4.69
CA GLN A 50 14.64 4.71 5.97
C GLN A 50 15.87 4.49 6.85
N SER A 51 17.04 4.18 6.27
CA SER A 51 18.28 4.06 7.04
C SER A 51 18.73 5.40 7.67
N GLN A 52 18.24 6.53 7.16
CA GLN A 52 18.39 7.86 7.77
C GLN A 52 17.23 8.21 8.72
N GLY A 53 16.36 7.24 9.02
CA GLY A 53 15.14 7.41 9.80
C GLY A 53 14.15 8.40 9.20
N LYS A 54 14.14 8.53 7.88
CA LYS A 54 13.21 9.38 7.14
C LYS A 54 12.24 8.52 6.34
N MET A 55 11.08 9.08 6.04
CA MET A 55 10.05 8.48 5.19
C MET A 55 9.40 9.59 4.36
N THR A 56 8.92 9.30 3.16
CA THR A 56 8.17 10.31 2.39
C THR A 56 6.75 10.45 2.95
N LYS A 57 6.11 11.61 2.77
CA LYS A 57 4.68 11.79 3.13
C LYS A 57 3.78 10.72 2.49
N ILE A 58 4.04 10.37 1.22
CA ILE A 58 3.26 9.36 0.49
C ILE A 58 3.37 7.99 1.18
N MET A 59 4.56 7.59 1.63
CA MET A 59 4.74 6.33 2.37
C MET A 59 4.00 6.33 3.70
N ALA A 60 4.03 7.45 4.43
CA ALA A 60 3.30 7.58 5.69
C ALA A 60 1.79 7.45 5.45
N ALA A 61 1.27 8.13 4.42
CA ALA A 61 -0.12 8.02 4.00
C ALA A 61 -0.50 6.59 3.58
N ASN A 62 0.37 5.89 2.84
CA ASN A 62 0.17 4.48 2.47
C ASN A 62 0.13 3.54 3.68
N GLN A 63 0.74 3.94 4.81
CA GLN A 63 0.68 3.21 6.09
C GLN A 63 -0.48 3.66 6.99
N GLY A 64 -1.35 4.56 6.51
CA GLY A 64 -2.47 5.10 7.29
C GLY A 64 -2.07 6.18 8.30
N ILE A 65 -0.84 6.69 8.23
CA ILE A 65 -0.36 7.78 9.08
C ILE A 65 -0.72 9.10 8.39
N HIS A 66 -1.76 9.77 8.89
CA HIS A 66 -2.17 11.09 8.40
C HIS A 66 -1.43 12.18 9.18
N LEU A 67 -0.40 12.77 8.58
CA LEU A 67 0.31 13.90 9.16
C LEU A 67 -0.38 15.22 8.77
N PRO A 68 -0.33 16.25 9.63
CA PRO A 68 -0.82 17.58 9.25
C PRO A 68 0.00 18.11 8.07
N ASP A 69 -0.66 18.81 7.15
CA ASP A 69 -0.03 19.49 6.03
C ASP A 69 0.88 20.60 6.53
N ASN A 70 2.13 20.24 6.85
CA ASN A 70 3.19 21.20 7.08
C ASN A 70 3.77 21.55 5.71
N ASP A 71 3.52 22.79 5.29
CA ASP A 71 3.96 23.32 4.00
C ASP A 71 5.49 23.36 3.92
N GLY A 72 6.05 22.56 3.01
CA GLY A 72 7.47 22.62 2.63
C GLY A 72 8.36 21.46 3.09
N GLN A 73 7.86 20.49 3.87
CA GLN A 73 8.64 19.29 4.23
C GLN A 73 8.09 18.05 3.51
N ASP A 74 8.86 17.50 2.56
CA ASP A 74 8.47 16.28 1.81
C ASP A 74 8.76 14.97 2.57
N TYR A 75 9.60 15.07 3.61
CA TYR A 75 10.05 13.97 4.44
C TYR A 75 9.53 14.08 5.87
N VAL A 76 9.14 12.94 6.43
CA VAL A 76 8.73 12.78 7.82
C VAL A 76 9.77 11.95 8.57
N SER A 77 9.99 12.29 9.83
CA SER A 77 10.97 11.63 10.70
C SER A 77 10.34 10.40 11.35
N VAL A 78 10.88 9.21 11.08
CA VAL A 78 10.37 7.92 11.59
C VAL A 78 10.70 7.74 13.08
N HIS A 79 11.71 8.46 13.59
CA HIS A 79 12.18 8.41 14.98
C HIS A 79 11.12 8.76 16.04
N ASN A 80 9.93 9.24 15.66
CA ASN A 80 8.88 9.65 16.59
C ASN A 80 7.54 8.90 16.39
N ALA A 81 7.47 7.89 15.53
CA ALA A 81 6.23 7.14 15.26
C ALA A 81 5.99 5.95 16.20
N SER A 82 6.86 5.71 17.19
CA SER A 82 6.71 4.62 18.17
C SER A 82 6.18 5.05 19.54
N SER A 83 5.67 6.27 19.73
CA SER A 83 5.24 6.68 21.09
C SER A 83 3.91 7.43 21.25
N ASN A 84 3.19 7.88 20.22
CA ASN A 84 2.00 8.72 20.47
C ASN A 84 0.83 8.54 19.49
N GLY A 85 0.36 7.30 19.33
CA GLY A 85 -0.85 7.05 18.56
C GLY A 85 -1.32 5.60 18.61
N SER A 86 -1.21 4.95 19.77
CA SER A 86 -1.69 3.59 19.94
C SER A 86 -3.22 3.58 19.80
N ALA A 87 -3.72 2.89 18.76
CA ALA A 87 -5.12 2.50 18.60
C ALA A 87 -5.69 1.76 19.84
N ALA A 88 -4.83 1.37 20.78
CA ALA A 88 -5.15 0.87 22.11
C ALA A 88 -6.03 1.82 22.94
N THR A 89 -5.91 3.14 22.79
CA THR A 89 -6.69 4.11 23.59
C THR A 89 -8.16 4.24 23.15
N TYR A 90 -8.49 3.83 21.92
CA TYR A 90 -9.86 3.94 21.40
C TYR A 90 -10.80 2.84 21.92
N TYR A 91 -10.27 1.67 22.29
CA TYR A 91 -11.08 0.58 22.86
C TYR A 91 -11.21 0.64 24.39
N ASP A 92 -10.26 1.26 25.08
CA ASP A 92 -10.28 1.43 26.54
C ASP A 92 -11.42 2.36 26.99
N ASN A 93 -11.67 3.43 26.24
CA ASN A 93 -12.72 4.41 26.56
C ASN A 93 -14.16 3.94 26.23
N LYS A 94 -14.33 2.80 25.54
CA LYS A 94 -15.65 2.26 25.14
C LYS A 94 -16.09 1.06 25.97
N MET A 95 -15.21 0.46 26.77
CA MET A 95 -15.61 -0.58 27.72
C MET A 95 -16.06 0.06 29.04
N GLY A 96 -17.24 0.68 29.00
CA GLY A 96 -18.01 0.91 30.21
C GLY A 96 -18.23 -0.44 30.90
N THR A 97 -17.95 -0.48 32.20
CA THR A 97 -18.18 -1.62 33.08
C THR A 97 -19.65 -2.06 33.00
N PHE A 98 -19.95 -3.07 32.18
CA PHE A 98 -21.24 -3.75 32.22
C PHE A 98 -21.13 -4.90 33.21
N THR A 99 -21.71 -4.67 34.38
CA THR A 99 -22.08 -5.66 35.38
C THR A 99 -22.85 -6.82 34.73
N GLU A 100 -22.52 -8.03 35.19
CA GLU A 100 -23.07 -9.32 34.77
C GLU A 100 -24.60 -9.36 34.85
N GLU A 101 -25.25 -9.78 33.76
CA GLU A 101 -26.58 -10.39 33.79
C GLU A 101 -26.55 -11.63 32.89
N ASN A 102 -26.60 -12.80 33.54
CA ASN A 102 -26.72 -14.12 32.92
C ASN A 102 -27.96 -14.19 32.03
N GLU A 103 -27.83 -14.59 30.76
CA GLU A 103 -28.86 -15.42 30.10
C GLU A 103 -28.21 -16.44 29.15
N ASP A 104 -28.31 -17.70 29.60
CA ASP A 104 -28.15 -18.96 28.89
C ASP A 104 -29.13 -19.04 27.71
N PHE A 105 -28.67 -19.39 26.51
CA PHE A 105 -29.44 -20.23 25.57
C PHE A 105 -28.57 -20.73 24.40
N GLY A 106 -28.39 -22.05 24.36
CA GLY A 106 -28.76 -22.83 23.17
C GLY A 106 -27.71 -23.03 22.08
N SER A 107 -26.92 -24.09 22.23
CA SER A 107 -26.28 -24.81 21.13
C SER A 107 -27.32 -25.21 20.06
N VAL A 108 -27.05 -24.92 18.77
CA VAL A 108 -27.59 -25.72 17.68
C VAL A 108 -26.53 -25.98 16.60
N SER A 109 -26.21 -27.26 16.47
CA SER A 109 -25.52 -27.87 15.34
C SER A 109 -26.59 -28.43 14.42
N THR A 110 -26.54 -28.11 13.12
CA THR A 110 -27.22 -28.87 12.08
C THR A 110 -26.37 -28.89 10.80
N GLY A 111 -26.08 -30.11 10.33
CA GLY A 111 -25.35 -30.39 9.10
C GLY A 111 -26.24 -30.66 7.90
N GLU A 112 -25.55 -31.09 6.83
CA GLU A 112 -26.00 -31.73 5.57
C GLU A 112 -26.81 -30.89 4.56
N SER A 113 -26.31 -30.72 3.32
CA SER A 113 -26.47 -31.69 2.20
C SER A 113 -26.23 -31.05 0.81
N SER A 114 -25.89 -31.92 -0.15
CA SER A 114 -25.44 -31.77 -1.55
C SER A 114 -26.39 -31.08 -2.53
N HIS A 115 -25.86 -30.61 -3.69
CA HIS A 115 -26.43 -30.74 -5.05
C HIS A 115 -25.32 -30.47 -6.08
N GLU A 116 -24.80 -31.49 -6.79
CA GLU A 116 -25.23 -32.00 -8.11
C GLU A 116 -24.76 -31.12 -9.29
N ALA A 117 -23.69 -31.56 -9.97
CA ALA A 117 -23.18 -30.96 -11.20
C ALA A 117 -23.68 -31.74 -12.41
N SER A 118 -24.63 -31.15 -13.14
CA SER A 118 -25.09 -31.63 -14.44
C SER A 118 -24.22 -31.09 -15.59
N GLN A 119 -23.65 -32.05 -16.31
CA GLN A 119 -23.25 -32.11 -17.71
C GLN A 119 -23.66 -30.95 -18.64
N ILE A 120 -22.67 -30.38 -19.38
CA ILE A 120 -22.91 -29.67 -20.64
C ILE A 120 -21.83 -30.06 -21.67
N GLN A 121 -22.30 -30.84 -22.66
CA GLN A 121 -21.97 -30.91 -24.09
C GLN A 121 -20.52 -30.96 -24.59
#